data_AF-A0AAV8SML2-F1
#
_entry.id   AF-A0AAV8SML2-F1
#
_cell.length_a   1.000
_cell.length_b   1.000
_cell.length_c   1.000
_cell.angle_alpha   90.00
_cell.angle_beta   90.00
_cell.angle_gamma   90.00
#
_symmetry.space_group_name_H-M   'P 1'
#
loop_
_entity.id
_entity.type
_entity.pdbx_description
1 polymer ?
#
loop_
_entity_poly.entity_id
_entity_poly.type
_entity_poly.pdbx_seq_one_letter_code
_entity_poly.pdbx_strand_id
1 'polypeptide(L)'
;MLCCKANPFQFLLLGFIFFLFVVATPTRATPATFHPHTLRFSGTFLGGKENEPLVSWDKRRHLAEENSSSLVLAAERTRRRDPLNDFKLYTGGYNISNKHYAASVGFSGAIFFIIAAVWFALFGLCLSLICLCYCCCRREPYGYSRLCYALSLIFLILFTIAAMVGCGVLYSGQGKFHGISTSTLEYVVSKAHVTAENLRNVSAYLATAKNVGVDSVFLSPNVQKMIDDIEKKINSSSNTLSTRTEKNSRDIQDVLDTVRVALIILAAVMLGLALLGFLFSILGMQCLVYFLVILGWILVAGTFVLCGVFLVLHNVVADTCVAMDEWVQNPTAKTAMDDIIPCVDNATAQETLLRTKIVSFQLVGVVDGIITNISNRNFPPVVGPPVNYNQSGPLVPSLCNPFNQDLTDRPCAAGEVHLSNASQVWKGYICQVSASGRCTTTGRLTPDVYNQMASAVNISYGLYRYGPFLVDLQDCAFVRQTFTDITNSYCPKLRRYTEWIYIGLVMVSAAVMLSLIFWVIYARERRHRVYTKQFME
;
A
#
# COMPACT_ATOMS: atom_id res chain seq x y z
N MET A 1 23.92 -59.00 -11.59
CA MET A 1 22.66 -59.46 -12.19
C MET A 1 21.50 -58.78 -11.47
N LEU A 2 21.12 -57.57 -11.90
CA LEU A 2 20.03 -56.78 -11.34
C LEU A 2 19.59 -55.71 -12.36
N CYS A 3 19.35 -56.16 -13.60
CA CYS A 3 18.73 -55.29 -14.61
C CYS A 3 17.29 -55.03 -14.19
N CYS A 4 16.97 -53.78 -13.83
CA CYS A 4 15.62 -53.36 -13.50
C CYS A 4 14.68 -53.64 -14.68
N LYS A 5 13.88 -54.71 -14.55
CA LYS A 5 12.85 -55.12 -15.52
C LYS A 5 11.67 -54.14 -15.59
N ALA A 6 11.64 -53.17 -14.69
CA ALA A 6 10.63 -52.13 -14.60
C ALA A 6 11.13 -50.82 -15.21
N ASN A 7 10.24 -50.14 -15.94
CA ASN A 7 10.53 -48.89 -16.60
C ASN A 7 10.74 -47.79 -15.54
N PRO A 8 11.90 -47.07 -15.48
CA PRO A 8 12.15 -46.09 -14.42
C PRO A 8 11.09 -44.97 -14.40
N PHE A 9 10.55 -44.61 -15.57
CA PHE A 9 9.41 -43.70 -15.69
C PHE A 9 8.10 -44.22 -15.09
N GLN A 10 7.85 -45.53 -14.98
CA GLN A 10 6.64 -46.05 -14.32
C GLN A 10 6.73 -45.96 -12.80
N PHE A 11 7.90 -46.24 -12.22
CA PHE A 11 8.13 -46.02 -10.79
C PHE A 11 8.06 -44.54 -10.43
N LEU A 12 8.62 -43.67 -11.28
CA LEU A 12 8.51 -42.23 -11.11
C LEU A 12 7.06 -41.75 -11.29
N LEU A 13 6.31 -42.27 -12.28
CA LEU A 13 4.87 -41.95 -12.44
C LEU A 13 4.05 -42.39 -11.21
N LEU A 14 4.26 -43.59 -10.66
CA LEU A 14 3.53 -44.07 -9.49
C LEU A 14 3.89 -43.29 -8.22
N GLY A 15 5.19 -43.09 -7.94
CA GLY A 15 5.65 -42.30 -6.80
C GLY A 15 5.23 -40.83 -6.89
N PHE A 16 5.21 -40.27 -8.11
CA PHE A 16 4.86 -38.87 -8.33
C PHE A 16 3.34 -38.62 -8.42
N ILE A 17 2.55 -39.57 -8.93
CA ILE A 17 1.08 -39.53 -8.79
C ILE A 17 0.70 -39.68 -7.32
N PHE A 18 1.33 -40.59 -6.57
CA PHE A 18 1.10 -40.71 -5.13
C PHE A 18 1.46 -39.41 -4.39
N PHE A 19 2.61 -38.81 -4.69
CA PHE A 19 3.02 -37.52 -4.14
C PHE A 19 2.06 -36.38 -4.52
N LEU A 20 1.64 -36.28 -5.78
CA LEU A 20 0.61 -35.32 -6.21
C LEU A 20 -0.73 -35.58 -5.52
N PHE A 21 -1.13 -36.83 -5.27
CA PHE A 21 -2.39 -37.14 -4.58
C PHE A 21 -2.34 -36.76 -3.10
N VAL A 22 -1.17 -36.94 -2.45
CA VAL A 22 -0.90 -36.51 -1.07
C VAL A 22 -0.76 -34.99 -0.93
N VAL A 23 -0.33 -34.29 -1.99
CA VAL A 23 -0.21 -32.81 -2.01
C VAL A 23 -1.51 -32.12 -2.48
N ALA A 24 -2.31 -32.78 -3.34
CA ALA A 24 -3.56 -32.24 -3.87
C ALA A 24 -4.77 -32.44 -2.97
N THR A 25 -4.66 -33.19 -1.86
CA THR A 25 -5.63 -33.06 -0.76
C THR A 25 -5.54 -31.64 -0.19
N PRO A 26 -6.55 -30.77 -0.36
CA PRO A 26 -6.46 -29.44 0.18
C PRO A 26 -6.50 -29.52 1.70
N THR A 27 -5.41 -29.12 2.35
CA THR A 27 -5.48 -28.63 3.72
C THR A 27 -6.35 -27.37 3.69
N ARG A 28 -7.66 -27.56 3.84
CA ARG A 28 -8.59 -26.48 4.16
C ARG A 28 -8.10 -25.85 5.45
N ALA A 29 -7.39 -24.72 5.33
CA ALA A 29 -7.38 -23.72 6.37
C ALA A 29 -8.85 -23.34 6.59
N THR A 30 -9.40 -23.74 7.72
CA THR A 30 -10.80 -23.51 8.07
C THR A 30 -11.11 -22.02 8.04
N PRO A 31 -12.20 -21.57 7.38
CA PRO A 31 -12.72 -20.24 7.62
C PRO A 31 -13.31 -20.23 9.03
N ALA A 32 -12.50 -19.86 10.02
CA ALA A 32 -12.95 -19.73 11.41
C ALA A 32 -14.07 -18.69 11.46
N THR A 33 -15.26 -19.14 11.85
CA THR A 33 -16.46 -18.31 11.89
C THR A 33 -16.44 -17.44 13.15
N PHE A 34 -16.82 -16.17 13.01
CA PHE A 34 -16.73 -15.17 14.07
C PHE A 34 -17.73 -15.47 15.21
N HIS A 35 -17.23 -15.72 16.42
CA HIS A 35 -18.02 -15.73 17.65
C HIS A 35 -17.39 -14.78 18.68
N PRO A 36 -18.08 -13.71 19.09
CA PRO A 36 -17.56 -12.76 20.07
C PRO A 36 -17.77 -13.28 21.49
N HIS A 37 -16.68 -13.66 22.17
CA HIS A 37 -16.69 -13.84 23.62
C HIS A 37 -16.02 -12.65 24.30
N THR A 38 -16.85 -11.81 24.94
CA THR A 38 -16.43 -10.73 25.83
C THR A 38 -15.70 -11.31 27.05
N LEU A 39 -14.41 -10.99 27.22
CA LEU A 39 -13.70 -11.20 28.47
C LEU A 39 -13.48 -9.87 29.20
N ARG A 40 -14.02 -9.83 30.41
CA ARG A 40 -14.01 -8.70 31.33
C ARG A 40 -13.03 -9.04 32.45
N PHE A 41 -12.01 -8.22 32.69
CA PHE A 41 -11.24 -8.31 33.93
C PHE A 41 -10.81 -6.95 34.47
N SER A 42 -10.52 -6.89 35.78
CA SER A 42 -10.44 -5.68 36.60
C SER A 42 -9.22 -5.72 37.53
N GLY A 43 -8.66 -4.56 37.87
CA GLY A 43 -7.45 -4.41 38.71
C GLY A 43 -6.71 -3.10 38.36
N THR A 44 -7.02 -1.95 38.96
CA THR A 44 -6.66 -1.45 40.31
C THR A 44 -5.23 -0.88 40.39
N PHE A 45 -5.13 0.36 40.86
CA PHE A 45 -3.96 1.27 40.86
C PHE A 45 -2.87 1.00 41.92
N LEU A 46 -1.62 1.41 41.62
CA LEU A 46 -0.61 2.13 42.46
C LEU A 46 0.72 2.34 41.66
N GLY A 47 1.57 3.36 41.87
CA GLY A 47 1.36 4.66 42.55
C GLY A 47 2.60 5.38 43.16
N GLY A 48 3.62 5.86 42.42
CA GLY A 48 4.72 6.65 43.03
C GLY A 48 5.94 7.14 42.20
N LYS A 49 5.94 8.44 41.85
CA LYS A 49 7.03 9.48 41.82
C LYS A 49 8.53 9.27 41.49
N GLU A 50 8.97 10.08 40.50
CA GLU A 50 10.07 11.09 40.47
C GLU A 50 11.61 10.77 40.35
N ASN A 51 12.18 11.30 39.23
CA ASN A 51 13.42 12.11 39.03
C ASN A 51 14.81 11.51 38.62
N GLU A 52 15.14 11.75 37.32
CA GLU A 52 16.45 11.97 36.63
C GLU A 52 17.56 10.88 36.61
N PRO A 53 18.55 10.91 35.65
CA PRO A 53 18.79 11.85 34.53
C PRO A 53 18.80 11.19 33.12
N LEU A 54 19.34 11.88 32.09
CA LEU A 54 19.35 11.45 30.67
C LEU A 54 19.94 10.04 30.40
N VAL A 55 19.19 9.20 29.68
CA VAL A 55 19.62 7.89 29.16
C VAL A 55 19.20 7.74 27.69
N SER A 56 20.01 7.02 26.89
CA SER A 56 19.89 6.92 25.43
C SER A 56 18.57 6.32 24.91
N TRP A 57 18.17 6.77 23.71
CA TRP A 57 16.90 6.44 23.06
C TRP A 57 16.68 4.95 22.73
N ASP A 58 17.74 4.14 22.68
CA ASP A 58 17.63 2.67 22.54
C ASP A 58 17.14 2.02 23.84
N LYS A 59 17.67 2.45 24.99
CA LYS A 59 17.42 1.77 26.26
C LYS A 59 16.03 2.07 26.84
N ARG A 60 15.41 3.18 26.44
CA ARG A 60 14.01 3.51 26.79
C ARG A 60 12.99 2.69 26.00
N ARG A 61 13.32 2.20 24.79
CA ARG A 61 12.39 1.40 23.97
C ARG A 61 12.10 0.04 24.62
N HIS A 62 13.14 -0.68 25.05
CA HIS A 62 12.96 -2.01 25.65
C HIS A 62 12.33 -2.04 27.06
N LEU A 63 12.36 -0.95 27.82
CA LEU A 63 11.75 -0.89 29.16
C LEU A 63 10.34 -0.28 29.17
N ALA A 64 9.90 0.31 28.05
CA ALA A 64 8.52 0.79 27.88
C ALA A 64 7.62 -0.24 27.17
N GLU A 65 8.19 -1.32 26.63
CA GLU A 65 7.48 -2.38 25.89
C GLU A 65 6.60 -3.28 26.77
N GLU A 66 6.77 -3.30 28.10
CA GLU A 66 6.03 -4.21 29.00
C GLU A 66 4.65 -3.73 29.48
N ASN A 67 4.32 -2.43 29.40
CA ASN A 67 3.16 -1.86 30.12
C ASN A 67 2.16 -1.05 29.29
N SER A 68 2.19 -1.19 27.96
CA SER A 68 1.04 -0.84 27.11
C SER A 68 0.74 -2.02 26.20
N SER A 69 -0.43 -2.64 26.35
CA SER A 69 -0.86 -3.77 25.51
C SER A 69 -0.95 -3.34 24.05
N SER A 70 0.09 -3.62 23.27
CA SER A 70 0.09 -3.37 21.83
C SER A 70 -0.91 -4.31 21.15
N LEU A 71 -1.70 -3.77 20.23
CA LEU A 71 -2.64 -4.58 19.48
C LEU A 71 -1.89 -5.31 18.37
N VAL A 72 -1.98 -6.64 18.41
CA VAL A 72 -1.37 -7.55 17.44
C VAL A 72 -2.29 -7.66 16.23
N LEU A 73 -1.97 -6.95 15.16
CA LEU A 73 -2.75 -6.95 13.92
C LEU A 73 -2.68 -8.28 13.17
N ALA A 74 -3.78 -8.69 12.54
CA ALA A 74 -3.95 -9.93 11.77
C ALA A 74 -3.46 -11.19 12.53
N ALA A 75 -3.61 -11.22 13.86
CA ALA A 75 -2.99 -12.22 14.74
C ALA A 75 -3.29 -13.67 14.33
N GLU A 76 -4.56 -14.00 14.13
CA GLU A 76 -4.96 -15.38 13.78
C GLU A 76 -4.53 -15.75 12.35
N ARG A 77 -4.56 -14.80 11.42
CA ARG A 77 -4.18 -15.04 10.01
C ARG A 77 -2.67 -15.22 9.82
N THR A 78 -1.86 -14.52 10.60
CA THR A 78 -0.39 -14.58 10.56
C THR A 78 0.19 -15.75 11.36
N ARG A 79 -0.66 -16.51 12.07
CA ARG A 79 -0.29 -17.67 12.89
C ARG A 79 0.20 -18.87 12.07
N ARG A 80 1.46 -18.82 11.64
CA ARG A 80 2.12 -19.80 10.76
C ARG A 80 3.45 -20.27 11.36
N ARG A 81 4.04 -21.33 10.82
CA ARG A 81 5.34 -21.85 11.29
C ARG A 81 6.47 -20.90 10.89
N ASP A 82 7.28 -20.51 11.87
CA ASP A 82 8.46 -19.68 11.65
C ASP A 82 9.75 -20.54 11.62
N PRO A 83 10.44 -20.67 10.47
CA PRO A 83 11.67 -21.42 10.38
C PRO A 83 12.86 -20.80 11.14
N LEU A 84 12.77 -19.52 11.56
CA LEU A 84 13.80 -18.88 12.39
C LEU A 84 13.58 -19.10 13.91
N ASN A 85 12.51 -19.79 14.31
CA ASN A 85 12.17 -20.06 15.71
C ASN A 85 11.71 -21.52 15.88
N ASP A 86 12.57 -22.47 15.50
CA ASP A 86 12.34 -23.92 15.62
C ASP A 86 11.01 -24.42 15.01
N PHE A 87 10.51 -23.76 13.95
CA PHE A 87 9.19 -24.01 13.34
C PHE A 87 7.98 -23.84 14.29
N LYS A 88 8.17 -23.15 15.42
CA LYS A 88 7.08 -22.74 16.33
C LYS A 88 6.10 -21.83 15.60
N LEU A 89 4.87 -21.76 16.10
CA LEU A 89 3.86 -20.85 15.56
C LEU A 89 4.23 -19.40 15.91
N TYR A 90 4.35 -18.57 14.89
CA TYR A 90 4.52 -17.14 15.02
C TYR A 90 3.24 -16.50 15.57
N THR A 91 3.38 -15.61 16.56
CA THR A 91 2.25 -14.95 17.24
C THR A 91 2.38 -13.42 17.28
N GLY A 92 3.37 -12.84 16.58
CA GLY A 92 3.69 -11.41 16.64
C GLY A 92 2.84 -10.51 15.73
N GLY A 93 1.89 -11.07 14.97
CA GLY A 93 1.00 -10.32 14.08
C GLY A 93 1.66 -9.80 12.80
N TYR A 94 0.93 -9.01 12.04
CA TYR A 94 1.45 -8.34 10.86
C TYR A 94 2.50 -7.29 11.26
N ASN A 95 3.76 -7.53 10.89
CA ASN A 95 4.85 -6.57 11.08
C ASN A 95 5.96 -6.79 10.03
N ILE A 96 5.97 -5.98 8.97
CA ILE A 96 6.95 -6.10 7.86
C ILE A 96 8.41 -5.99 8.34
N SER A 97 8.67 -5.17 9.37
CA SER A 97 10.01 -4.95 9.93
C SER A 97 10.52 -6.14 10.75
N ASN A 98 9.63 -7.07 11.14
CA ASN A 98 9.98 -8.23 11.95
C ASN A 98 10.50 -9.39 11.09
N LYS A 99 11.73 -9.83 11.35
CA LYS A 99 12.37 -10.97 10.64
C LYS A 99 11.58 -12.28 10.78
N HIS A 100 10.95 -12.50 11.93
CA HIS A 100 10.14 -13.70 12.19
C HIS A 100 8.82 -13.67 11.40
N TYR A 101 8.21 -12.49 11.21
CA TYR A 101 7.07 -12.34 10.28
C TYR A 101 7.51 -12.65 8.84
N ALA A 102 8.60 -12.02 8.38
CA ALA A 102 9.13 -12.21 7.03
C ALA A 102 9.48 -13.69 6.73
N ALA A 103 10.10 -14.38 7.67
CA ALA A 103 10.42 -15.81 7.56
C ALA A 103 9.16 -16.69 7.59
N SER A 104 8.22 -16.41 8.49
CA SER A 104 6.94 -17.13 8.63
C SER A 104 6.04 -16.99 7.39
N VAL A 105 5.93 -15.79 6.81
CA VAL A 105 5.18 -15.60 5.55
C VAL A 105 5.92 -16.18 4.35
N GLY A 106 7.26 -16.05 4.29
CA GLY A 106 8.09 -16.69 3.26
C GLY A 106 7.96 -18.21 3.25
N PHE A 107 7.89 -18.83 4.43
CA PHE A 107 7.72 -20.28 4.60
C PHE A 107 6.37 -20.80 4.06
N SER A 108 5.36 -19.92 3.86
CA SER A 108 4.11 -20.34 3.21
C SER A 108 4.30 -20.85 1.78
N GLY A 109 5.35 -20.41 1.07
CA GLY A 109 5.73 -20.89 -0.25
C GLY A 109 6.50 -22.23 -0.26
N ALA A 110 6.91 -22.75 0.91
CA ALA A 110 7.86 -23.87 1.03
C ALA A 110 7.43 -25.13 0.27
N ILE A 111 6.13 -25.45 0.23
CA ILE A 111 5.60 -26.62 -0.48
C ILE A 111 5.99 -26.57 -1.96
N PHE A 112 5.85 -25.42 -2.62
CA PHE A 112 6.19 -25.29 -4.04
C PHE A 112 7.70 -25.28 -4.30
N PHE A 113 8.51 -24.71 -3.39
CA PHE A 113 9.97 -24.79 -3.49
C PHE A 113 10.48 -26.24 -3.33
N ILE A 114 9.87 -27.02 -2.42
CA ILE A 114 10.16 -28.45 -2.26
C ILE A 114 9.76 -29.23 -3.51
N ILE A 115 8.55 -28.99 -4.07
CA ILE A 115 8.11 -29.61 -5.32
C ILE A 115 9.08 -29.30 -6.46
N ALA A 116 9.52 -28.04 -6.60
CA ALA A 116 10.49 -27.62 -7.62
C ALA A 116 11.83 -28.35 -7.46
N ALA A 117 12.38 -28.42 -6.24
CA ALA A 117 13.65 -29.09 -5.96
C ALA A 117 13.57 -30.61 -6.19
N VAL A 118 12.50 -31.26 -5.72
CA VAL A 118 12.25 -32.70 -5.91
C VAL A 118 12.07 -33.02 -7.39
N TRP A 119 11.26 -32.25 -8.12
CA TRP A 119 11.09 -32.39 -9.57
C TRP A 119 12.43 -32.23 -10.31
N PHE A 120 13.18 -31.18 -9.99
CA PHE A 120 14.46 -30.90 -10.64
C PHE A 120 15.47 -32.04 -10.43
N ALA A 121 15.63 -32.48 -9.18
CA ALA A 121 16.56 -33.55 -8.80
C ALA A 121 16.15 -34.93 -9.33
N LEU A 122 14.90 -35.36 -9.14
CA LEU A 122 14.44 -36.68 -9.59
C LEU A 122 14.54 -36.82 -11.12
N PHE A 123 14.13 -35.79 -11.85
CA PHE A 123 14.14 -35.82 -13.31
C PHE A 123 15.59 -35.81 -13.85
N GLY A 124 16.47 -34.97 -13.29
CA GLY A 124 17.89 -34.96 -13.63
C GLY A 124 18.60 -36.29 -13.33
N LEU A 125 18.32 -36.90 -12.16
CA LEU A 125 18.85 -38.20 -11.78
C LEU A 125 18.35 -39.30 -12.73
N CYS A 126 17.07 -39.29 -13.12
CA CYS A 126 16.55 -40.24 -14.10
C CYS A 126 17.18 -40.08 -15.49
N LEU A 127 17.41 -38.85 -15.97
CA LEU A 127 18.15 -38.63 -17.22
C LEU A 127 19.58 -39.17 -17.13
N SER A 128 20.27 -38.93 -16.02
CA SER A 128 21.62 -39.45 -15.77
C SER A 128 21.67 -40.99 -15.78
N LEU A 129 20.76 -41.65 -15.06
CA LEU A 129 20.64 -43.11 -15.06
C LEU A 129 20.30 -43.67 -16.45
N ILE A 130 19.41 -43.02 -17.21
CA ILE A 130 19.08 -43.45 -18.57
C ILE A 130 20.30 -43.35 -19.50
N CYS A 131 21.09 -42.28 -19.37
CA CYS A 131 22.34 -42.11 -20.10
C CYS A 131 23.34 -43.23 -19.74
N LEU A 132 23.59 -43.45 -18.45
CA LEU A 132 24.49 -44.50 -17.95
C LEU A 132 24.06 -45.89 -18.43
N CYS A 133 22.78 -46.24 -18.33
CA CYS A 133 22.24 -47.52 -18.79
C CYS A 133 22.33 -47.66 -20.32
N TYR A 134 22.22 -46.58 -21.10
CA TYR A 134 22.38 -46.63 -22.55
C TYR A 134 23.85 -46.84 -22.96
N CYS A 135 24.80 -46.31 -22.20
CA CYS A 135 26.23 -46.54 -22.41
C CYS A 135 26.72 -47.91 -21.91
N CYS A 136 26.10 -48.48 -20.87
CA CYS A 136 26.62 -49.66 -20.17
C CYS A 136 25.78 -50.95 -20.30
N CYS A 137 24.58 -50.93 -20.88
CA CYS A 137 23.70 -52.11 -20.95
C CYS A 137 23.08 -52.33 -22.34
N ARG A 138 23.08 -53.58 -22.81
CA ARG A 138 22.41 -53.99 -24.06
C ARG A 138 20.90 -54.07 -23.83
N ARG A 139 20.10 -53.40 -24.66
CA ARG A 139 18.63 -53.32 -24.52
C ARG A 139 17.95 -54.65 -24.84
N GLU A 140 17.11 -55.15 -23.93
CA GLU A 140 16.10 -56.16 -24.24
C GLU A 140 14.92 -55.54 -25.03
N PRO A 141 14.33 -56.28 -25.99
CA PRO A 141 13.19 -55.79 -26.77
C PRO A 141 11.90 -55.80 -25.94
N TYR A 142 11.48 -54.62 -25.47
CA TYR A 142 10.18 -54.42 -24.81
C TYR A 142 9.04 -54.50 -25.85
N GLY A 143 7.93 -55.17 -25.50
CA GLY A 143 6.76 -55.35 -26.38
C GLY A 143 5.81 -54.14 -26.40
N TYR A 144 5.12 -53.94 -27.52
CA TYR A 144 4.12 -52.87 -27.68
C TYR A 144 2.86 -53.11 -26.83
N SER A 145 2.38 -52.10 -26.10
CA SER A 145 1.11 -52.16 -25.38
C SER A 145 0.07 -51.20 -25.94
N ARG A 146 -0.98 -51.75 -26.58
CA ARG A 146 -2.09 -50.97 -27.18
C ARG A 146 -2.83 -50.10 -26.15
N LEU A 147 -2.98 -50.59 -24.92
CA LEU A 147 -3.65 -49.87 -23.83
C LEU A 147 -2.78 -48.72 -23.30
N CYS A 148 -1.48 -48.94 -23.13
CA CYS A 148 -0.52 -47.88 -22.76
C CYS A 148 -0.49 -46.75 -23.81
N TYR A 149 -0.46 -47.11 -25.09
CA TYR A 149 -0.51 -46.18 -26.22
C TYR A 149 -1.81 -45.35 -26.27
N ALA A 150 -2.97 -45.98 -26.06
CA ALA A 150 -4.25 -45.28 -26.06
C ALA A 150 -4.41 -44.34 -24.85
N LEU A 151 -4.09 -44.81 -23.64
CA LEU A 151 -4.20 -43.99 -22.42
C LEU A 151 -3.23 -42.80 -22.44
N SER A 152 -1.97 -43.00 -22.87
CA SER A 152 -1.01 -41.90 -22.97
C SER A 152 -1.46 -40.82 -23.95
N LEU A 153 -2.08 -41.18 -25.08
CA LEU A 153 -2.67 -40.20 -26.01
C LEU A 153 -3.83 -39.41 -25.38
N ILE A 154 -4.75 -40.08 -24.67
CA ILE A 154 -5.87 -39.43 -23.98
C ILE A 154 -5.36 -38.44 -22.93
N PHE A 155 -4.42 -38.86 -22.08
CA PHE A 155 -3.82 -37.98 -21.08
C PHE A 155 -3.10 -36.78 -21.69
N LEU A 156 -2.39 -36.96 -22.82
CA LEU A 156 -1.77 -35.83 -23.52
C LEU A 156 -2.79 -34.80 -24.04
N ILE A 157 -3.94 -35.24 -24.56
CA ILE A 157 -5.03 -34.34 -24.96
C ILE A 157 -5.58 -33.59 -23.74
N LEU A 158 -5.83 -34.30 -22.63
CA LEU A 158 -6.34 -33.66 -21.40
C LEU A 158 -5.35 -32.65 -20.81
N PHE A 159 -4.06 -32.96 -20.76
CA PHE A 159 -3.06 -32.05 -20.21
C PHE A 159 -2.75 -30.87 -21.12
N THR A 160 -2.81 -31.02 -22.44
CA THR A 160 -2.73 -29.85 -23.36
C THR A 160 -3.93 -28.93 -23.20
N ILE A 161 -5.14 -29.46 -23.02
CA ILE A 161 -6.33 -28.66 -22.68
C ILE A 161 -6.15 -27.96 -21.32
N ALA A 162 -5.67 -28.68 -20.30
CA ALA A 162 -5.41 -28.10 -18.98
C ALA A 162 -4.34 -26.98 -19.02
N ALA A 163 -3.30 -27.12 -19.86
CA ALA A 163 -2.29 -26.09 -20.08
C ALA A 163 -2.89 -24.84 -20.77
N MET A 164 -3.76 -25.01 -21.77
CA MET A 164 -4.49 -23.89 -22.39
C MET A 164 -5.35 -23.13 -21.38
N VAL A 165 -6.12 -23.85 -20.55
CA VAL A 165 -6.94 -23.25 -19.49
C VAL A 165 -6.07 -22.56 -18.42
N GLY A 166 -4.98 -23.20 -17.99
CA GLY A 166 -3.99 -22.66 -17.05
C GLY A 166 -3.40 -21.32 -17.53
N CYS A 167 -2.93 -21.27 -18.79
CA CYS A 167 -2.43 -20.04 -19.39
C CYS A 167 -3.52 -18.96 -19.52
N GLY A 168 -4.76 -19.33 -19.86
CA GLY A 168 -5.88 -18.38 -19.93
C GLY A 168 -6.23 -17.76 -18.58
N VAL A 169 -6.29 -18.57 -17.51
CA VAL A 169 -6.51 -18.11 -16.13
C VAL A 169 -5.34 -17.24 -15.66
N LEU A 170 -4.10 -17.64 -15.93
CA LEU A 170 -2.91 -16.85 -15.60
C LEU A 170 -2.93 -15.48 -16.31
N TYR A 171 -3.16 -15.45 -17.62
CA TYR A 171 -3.23 -14.21 -18.40
C TYR A 171 -4.30 -13.24 -17.88
N SER A 172 -5.52 -13.76 -17.60
CA SER A 172 -6.61 -12.97 -17.03
C SER A 172 -6.28 -12.47 -15.61
N GLY A 173 -5.72 -13.34 -14.77
CA GLY A 173 -5.27 -13.00 -13.42
C GLY A 173 -4.23 -11.89 -13.41
N GLN A 174 -3.20 -11.98 -14.26
CA GLN A 174 -2.16 -10.95 -14.40
C GLN A 174 -2.76 -9.60 -14.83
N GLY A 175 -3.55 -9.57 -15.89
CA GLY A 175 -4.13 -8.32 -16.39
C GLY A 175 -5.02 -7.63 -15.36
N LYS A 176 -5.81 -8.41 -14.61
CA LYS A 176 -6.67 -7.88 -13.53
C LYS A 176 -5.88 -7.47 -12.28
N PHE A 177 -4.85 -8.22 -11.88
CA PHE A 177 -4.00 -7.90 -10.73
C PHE A 177 -3.18 -6.63 -10.97
N HIS A 178 -2.55 -6.50 -12.15
CA HIS A 178 -1.83 -5.29 -12.52
C HIS A 178 -2.78 -4.09 -12.50
N GLY A 179 -3.93 -4.18 -13.19
CA GLY A 179 -4.90 -3.09 -13.24
C GLY A 179 -5.39 -2.62 -11.86
N ILE A 180 -5.75 -3.54 -10.95
CA ILE A 180 -6.18 -3.13 -9.60
C ILE A 180 -5.01 -2.56 -8.76
N SER A 181 -3.79 -3.10 -8.91
CA SER A 181 -2.63 -2.62 -8.17
C SER A 181 -2.25 -1.20 -8.61
N THR A 182 -2.23 -0.94 -9.92
CA THR A 182 -2.01 0.40 -10.47
C THR A 182 -3.04 1.40 -9.94
N SER A 183 -4.34 1.07 -9.99
CA SER A 183 -5.38 1.95 -9.43
C SER A 183 -5.33 2.11 -7.90
N THR A 184 -4.74 1.15 -7.17
CA THR A 184 -4.52 1.27 -5.72
C THR A 184 -3.38 2.28 -5.45
N LEU A 185 -2.30 2.19 -6.22
CA LEU A 185 -1.16 3.10 -6.10
C LEU A 185 -1.53 4.54 -6.52
N GLU A 186 -2.24 4.71 -7.64
CA GLU A 186 -2.77 5.99 -8.08
C GLU A 186 -3.68 6.65 -7.02
N TYR A 187 -4.51 5.86 -6.34
CA TYR A 187 -5.35 6.33 -5.24
C TYR A 187 -4.52 6.88 -4.07
N VAL A 188 -3.49 6.13 -3.65
CA VAL A 188 -2.57 6.54 -2.57
C VAL A 188 -1.78 7.80 -2.97
N VAL A 189 -1.27 7.87 -4.20
CA VAL A 189 -0.59 9.08 -4.73
C VAL A 189 -1.53 10.29 -4.74
N SER A 190 -2.77 10.11 -5.20
CA SER A 190 -3.78 11.18 -5.24
C SER A 190 -4.06 11.73 -3.83
N LYS A 191 -4.27 10.86 -2.84
CA LYS A 191 -4.47 11.28 -1.44
C LYS A 191 -3.24 11.98 -0.87
N ALA A 192 -2.04 11.45 -1.11
CA ALA A 192 -0.80 12.09 -0.67
C ALA A 192 -0.57 13.47 -1.32
N HIS A 193 -0.97 13.63 -2.59
CA HIS A 193 -0.88 14.91 -3.29
C HIS A 193 -1.83 15.95 -2.70
N VAL A 194 -3.10 15.60 -2.48
CA VAL A 194 -4.10 16.50 -1.84
C VAL A 194 -3.66 16.90 -0.43
N THR A 195 -3.14 15.97 0.37
CA THR A 195 -2.59 16.29 1.71
C THR A 195 -1.39 17.24 1.61
N ALA A 196 -0.48 17.01 0.66
CA ALA A 196 0.68 17.87 0.43
C ALA A 196 0.29 19.27 -0.11
N GLU A 197 -0.75 19.37 -0.93
CA GLU A 197 -1.31 20.63 -1.43
C GLU A 197 -1.95 21.45 -0.31
N ASN A 198 -2.81 20.83 0.51
CA ASN A 198 -3.41 21.48 1.69
C ASN A 198 -2.33 22.01 2.67
N LEU A 199 -1.27 21.23 2.89
CA LEU A 199 -0.11 21.66 3.67
C LEU A 199 0.59 22.88 3.04
N ARG A 200 0.85 22.88 1.73
CA ARG A 200 1.42 24.05 1.03
C ARG A 200 0.52 25.28 1.12
N ASN A 201 -0.80 25.10 1.03
CA ASN A 201 -1.76 26.20 1.18
C ASN A 201 -1.69 26.81 2.60
N VAL A 202 -1.68 25.98 3.66
CA VAL A 202 -1.45 26.46 5.04
C VAL A 202 -0.12 27.21 5.15
N SER A 203 0.95 26.68 4.57
CA SER A 203 2.26 27.33 4.54
C SER A 203 2.22 28.70 3.86
N ALA A 204 1.51 28.82 2.73
CA ALA A 204 1.37 30.07 1.99
C ALA A 204 0.55 31.12 2.77
N TYR A 205 -0.53 30.71 3.45
CA TYR A 205 -1.29 31.61 4.33
C TYR A 205 -0.44 32.13 5.50
N LEU A 206 0.35 31.26 6.14
CA LEU A 206 1.28 31.65 7.20
C LEU A 206 2.36 32.63 6.70
N ALA A 207 3.03 32.31 5.58
CA ALA A 207 4.02 33.18 4.96
C ALA A 207 3.45 34.56 4.55
N THR A 208 2.19 34.59 4.10
CA THR A 208 1.49 35.85 3.80
C THR A 208 1.16 36.62 5.08
N ALA A 209 0.74 35.94 6.15
CA ALA A 209 0.42 36.55 7.45
C ALA A 209 1.59 37.34 8.04
N LYS A 210 2.83 36.86 7.84
CA LYS A 210 4.06 37.54 8.27
C LYS A 210 4.22 38.94 7.67
N ASN A 211 3.86 39.11 6.40
CA ASN A 211 4.10 40.32 5.62
C ASN A 211 2.90 41.28 5.60
N VAL A 212 1.72 40.86 6.06
CA VAL A 212 0.56 41.74 6.18
C VAL A 212 0.69 42.59 7.45
N GLY A 213 0.84 43.90 7.24
CA GLY A 213 0.60 44.93 8.25
C GLY A 213 -0.64 45.74 7.88
N VAL A 214 -1.45 46.09 8.89
CA VAL A 214 -2.57 47.03 8.74
C VAL A 214 -2.15 48.35 9.38
N ASP A 215 -2.10 49.42 8.59
CA ASP A 215 -1.58 50.74 8.98
C ASP A 215 -0.22 50.69 9.69
N SER A 216 0.71 49.90 9.12
CA SER A 216 2.05 49.58 9.68
C SER A 216 2.08 48.81 11.02
N VAL A 217 0.93 48.33 11.51
CA VAL A 217 0.87 47.37 12.64
C VAL A 217 0.99 45.94 12.12
N PHE A 218 2.04 45.24 12.54
CA PHE A 218 2.36 43.86 12.15
C PHE A 218 2.15 42.87 13.31
N LEU A 219 2.14 41.57 13.00
CA LEU A 219 2.25 40.50 14.01
C LEU A 219 3.52 40.64 14.85
N SER A 220 3.47 40.22 16.12
CA SER A 220 4.63 40.31 17.03
C SER A 220 5.86 39.55 16.51
N PRO A 221 7.10 40.00 16.79
CA PRO A 221 8.32 39.34 16.30
C PRO A 221 8.44 37.86 16.69
N ASN A 222 7.92 37.49 17.87
CA ASN A 222 7.86 36.11 18.31
C ASN A 222 6.98 35.24 17.39
N VAL A 223 5.83 35.77 16.96
CA VAL A 223 4.92 35.09 16.03
C VAL A 223 5.46 35.07 14.60
N GLN A 224 6.21 36.09 14.17
CA GLN A 224 6.89 36.07 12.87
C GLN A 224 7.97 34.98 12.80
N LYS A 225 8.82 34.84 13.83
CA LYS A 225 9.83 33.75 13.89
C LYS A 225 9.17 32.36 13.91
N MET A 226 8.08 32.25 14.66
CA MET A 226 7.28 31.05 14.79
C MET A 226 6.61 30.62 13.47
N ILE A 227 6.24 31.58 12.61
CA ILE A 227 5.82 31.33 11.23
C ILE A 227 6.97 30.73 10.42
N ASP A 228 8.18 31.31 10.47
CA ASP A 228 9.35 30.84 9.70
C ASP A 228 9.73 29.39 10.02
N ASP A 229 9.74 29.02 11.31
CA ASP A 229 10.06 27.66 11.76
C ASP A 229 9.02 26.63 11.25
N ILE A 230 7.75 27.01 11.18
CA ILE A 230 6.65 26.15 10.70
C ILE A 230 6.61 26.08 9.19
N GLU A 231 6.79 27.19 8.48
CA GLU A 231 6.84 27.24 7.01
C GLU A 231 7.90 26.26 6.48
N LYS A 232 9.10 26.28 7.09
CA LYS A 232 10.19 25.37 6.75
C LYS A 232 9.85 23.89 7.01
N LYS A 233 9.22 23.57 8.16
CA LYS A 233 8.76 22.21 8.48
C LYS A 233 7.69 21.73 7.50
N ILE A 234 6.66 22.54 7.24
CA ILE A 234 5.52 22.20 6.37
C ILE A 234 5.96 22.03 4.91
N ASN A 235 6.78 22.94 4.37
CA ASN A 235 7.31 22.82 3.01
C ASN A 235 8.22 21.59 2.85
N SER A 236 9.05 21.27 3.85
CA SER A 236 9.86 20.06 3.84
C SER A 236 9.01 18.78 3.87
N SER A 237 8.00 18.72 4.75
CA SER A 237 7.12 17.56 4.89
C SER A 237 6.20 17.35 3.69
N SER A 238 5.59 18.41 3.15
CA SER A 238 4.71 18.31 1.96
C SER A 238 5.48 17.88 0.71
N ASN A 239 6.68 18.43 0.49
CA ASN A 239 7.55 18.00 -0.61
C ASN A 239 8.04 16.56 -0.41
N THR A 240 8.42 16.17 0.81
CA THR A 240 8.84 14.80 1.10
C THR A 240 7.68 13.81 0.86
N LEU A 241 6.47 14.13 1.34
CA LEU A 241 5.28 13.29 1.18
C LEU A 241 4.90 13.10 -0.29
N SER A 242 4.81 14.19 -1.08
CA SER A 242 4.43 14.07 -2.49
C SER A 242 5.52 13.37 -3.29
N THR A 243 6.78 13.79 -3.18
CA THR A 243 7.87 13.24 -4.02
C THR A 243 8.22 11.80 -3.68
N ARG A 244 8.22 11.40 -2.39
CA ARG A 244 8.46 10.00 -2.02
C ARG A 244 7.29 9.10 -2.40
N THR A 245 6.05 9.52 -2.20
CA THR A 245 4.88 8.69 -2.59
C THR A 245 4.81 8.51 -4.10
N GLU A 246 5.01 9.59 -4.87
CA GLU A 246 5.05 9.55 -6.33
C GLU A 246 6.20 8.69 -6.87
N LYS A 247 7.41 8.82 -6.28
CA LYS A 247 8.55 7.96 -6.64
C LYS A 247 8.28 6.50 -6.30
N ASN A 248 7.89 6.19 -5.07
CA ASN A 248 7.60 4.82 -4.65
C ASN A 248 6.49 4.19 -5.52
N SER A 249 5.47 4.97 -5.91
CA SER A 249 4.43 4.51 -6.83
C SER A 249 5.00 4.14 -8.20
N ARG A 250 5.86 4.97 -8.79
CA ARG A 250 6.54 4.65 -10.06
C ARG A 250 7.43 3.42 -9.93
N ASP A 251 8.28 3.37 -8.90
CA ASP A 251 9.19 2.24 -8.66
C ASP A 251 8.41 0.91 -8.51
N ILE A 252 7.20 0.93 -7.91
CA ILE A 252 6.32 -0.25 -7.82
C ILE A 252 5.60 -0.53 -9.15
N GLN A 253 5.15 0.50 -9.88
CA GLN A 253 4.51 0.34 -11.20
C GLN A 253 5.48 -0.31 -12.21
N ASP A 254 6.73 0.15 -12.29
CA ASP A 254 7.77 -0.43 -13.15
C ASP A 254 8.01 -1.92 -12.83
N VAL A 255 8.00 -2.30 -11.54
CA VAL A 255 8.08 -3.70 -11.11
C VAL A 255 6.83 -4.49 -11.52
N LEU A 256 5.63 -3.93 -11.35
CA LEU A 256 4.37 -4.58 -11.75
C LEU A 256 4.29 -4.80 -13.28
N ASP A 257 4.76 -3.85 -14.08
CA ASP A 257 4.83 -3.99 -15.54
C ASP A 257 5.88 -5.02 -15.97
N THR A 258 7.07 -4.99 -15.35
CA THR A 258 8.12 -5.99 -15.58
C THR A 258 7.62 -7.41 -15.27
N VAL A 259 6.95 -7.59 -14.13
CA VAL A 259 6.36 -8.85 -13.69
C VAL A 259 5.25 -9.31 -14.65
N ARG A 260 4.38 -8.40 -15.09
CA ARG A 260 3.32 -8.68 -16.06
C ARG A 260 3.89 -9.17 -17.40
N VAL A 261 4.90 -8.49 -17.94
CA VAL A 261 5.56 -8.89 -19.21
C VAL A 261 6.23 -10.25 -19.05
N ALA A 262 6.98 -10.48 -17.97
CA ALA A 262 7.63 -11.77 -17.70
C ALA A 262 6.64 -12.93 -17.65
N LEU A 263 5.47 -12.73 -17.04
CA LEU A 263 4.45 -13.78 -16.90
C LEU A 263 3.63 -14.02 -18.16
N ILE A 264 3.46 -13.00 -19.02
CA ILE A 264 2.92 -13.18 -20.38
C ILE A 264 3.89 -14.00 -21.24
N ILE A 265 5.18 -13.68 -21.22
CA ILE A 265 6.22 -14.43 -21.95
C ILE A 265 6.24 -15.89 -21.47
N LEU A 266 6.24 -16.11 -20.15
CA LEU A 266 6.21 -17.44 -19.54
C LEU A 266 4.97 -18.23 -19.95
N ALA A 267 3.77 -17.64 -19.92
CA ALA A 267 2.55 -18.30 -20.35
C ALA A 267 2.59 -18.68 -21.84
N ALA A 268 3.13 -17.81 -22.69
CA ALA A 268 3.31 -18.07 -24.12
C ALA A 268 4.33 -19.19 -24.38
N VAL A 269 5.46 -19.20 -23.68
CA VAL A 269 6.50 -20.25 -23.80
C VAL A 269 5.97 -21.60 -23.30
N MET A 270 5.28 -21.64 -22.16
CA MET A 270 4.68 -22.88 -21.62
C MET A 270 3.59 -23.44 -22.53
N LEU A 271 2.73 -22.58 -23.09
CA LEU A 271 1.71 -22.97 -24.07
C LEU A 271 2.33 -23.48 -25.38
N GLY A 272 3.30 -22.74 -25.92
CA GLY A 272 4.04 -23.12 -27.12
C GLY A 272 4.75 -24.46 -26.96
N LEU A 273 5.40 -24.67 -25.80
CA LEU A 273 6.01 -25.95 -25.45
C LEU A 273 4.98 -27.08 -25.39
N ALA A 274 3.84 -26.87 -24.74
CA ALA A 274 2.76 -27.87 -24.65
C ALA A 274 2.22 -28.28 -26.04
N LEU A 275 1.96 -27.30 -26.91
CA LEU A 275 1.43 -27.53 -28.26
C LEU A 275 2.47 -28.18 -29.19
N LEU A 276 3.72 -27.68 -29.20
CA LEU A 276 4.79 -28.22 -30.04
C LEU A 276 5.19 -29.63 -29.61
N GLY A 277 5.27 -29.90 -28.31
CA GLY A 277 5.58 -31.25 -27.81
C GLY A 277 4.48 -32.25 -28.15
N PHE A 278 3.21 -31.86 -28.04
CA PHE A 278 2.08 -32.67 -28.49
C PHE A 278 2.13 -32.95 -30.00
N LEU A 279 2.35 -31.91 -30.81
CA LEU A 279 2.47 -32.03 -32.27
C LEU A 279 3.65 -32.94 -32.67
N PHE A 280 4.85 -32.72 -32.14
CA PHE A 280 6.02 -33.54 -32.47
C PHE A 280 5.89 -34.98 -31.95
N SER A 281 5.17 -35.21 -30.86
CA SER A 281 4.80 -36.55 -30.39
C SER A 281 3.86 -37.26 -31.40
N ILE A 282 2.86 -36.55 -31.93
CA ILE A 282 1.93 -37.03 -32.98
C ILE A 282 2.57 -37.11 -34.38
N LEU A 283 3.64 -36.37 -34.66
CA LEU A 283 4.44 -36.55 -35.88
C LEU A 283 5.50 -37.65 -35.74
N GLY A 284 6.00 -37.89 -34.52
CA GLY A 284 6.99 -38.93 -34.23
C GLY A 284 8.43 -38.42 -34.30
N MET A 285 8.63 -37.10 -34.20
CA MET A 285 9.92 -36.42 -34.33
C MET A 285 10.71 -36.50 -33.02
N GLN A 286 11.24 -37.69 -32.74
CA GLN A 286 11.79 -38.03 -31.42
C GLN A 286 12.92 -37.11 -30.95
N CYS A 287 13.80 -36.65 -31.83
CA CYS A 287 14.88 -35.70 -31.47
C CYS A 287 14.31 -34.39 -30.89
N LEU A 288 13.29 -33.81 -31.55
CA LEU A 288 12.63 -32.60 -31.07
C LEU A 288 11.84 -32.82 -29.78
N VAL A 289 11.17 -33.98 -29.65
CA VAL A 289 10.48 -34.34 -28.40
C VAL A 289 11.46 -34.41 -27.24
N TYR A 290 12.61 -35.08 -27.39
CA TYR A 290 13.62 -35.14 -26.32
C TYR A 290 14.20 -33.75 -26.00
N PHE A 291 14.47 -32.91 -26.99
CA PHE A 291 14.93 -31.53 -26.77
C PHE A 291 13.90 -30.70 -25.97
N LEU A 292 12.62 -30.73 -26.36
CA LEU A 292 11.55 -30.05 -25.62
C LEU A 292 11.34 -30.60 -24.21
N VAL A 293 11.62 -31.88 -23.98
CA VAL A 293 11.56 -32.48 -22.63
C VAL A 293 12.67 -31.93 -21.72
N ILE A 294 13.89 -31.72 -22.22
CA ILE A 294 14.97 -31.06 -21.46
C ILE A 294 14.63 -29.60 -21.16
N LEU A 295 14.14 -28.85 -22.16
CA LEU A 295 13.72 -27.47 -21.99
C LEU A 295 12.57 -27.34 -20.97
N GLY A 296 11.56 -28.20 -21.10
CA GLY A 296 10.39 -28.24 -20.24
C GLY A 296 10.71 -28.59 -18.79
N TRP A 297 11.69 -29.47 -18.55
CA TRP A 297 12.13 -29.84 -17.20
C TRP A 297 12.56 -28.60 -16.39
N ILE A 298 13.39 -27.75 -16.98
CA ILE A 298 13.90 -26.50 -16.37
C ILE A 298 12.75 -25.50 -16.18
N LEU A 299 11.91 -25.30 -17.20
CA LEU A 299 10.77 -24.38 -17.14
C LEU A 299 9.74 -24.79 -16.07
N VAL A 300 9.42 -26.08 -15.95
CA VAL A 300 8.52 -26.60 -14.90
C VAL A 300 9.09 -26.30 -13.50
N ALA A 301 10.39 -26.52 -13.27
CA ALA A 301 11.01 -26.17 -11.99
C ALA A 301 10.91 -24.66 -11.70
N GLY A 302 11.24 -23.80 -12.67
CA GLY A 302 11.11 -22.34 -12.53
C GLY A 302 9.68 -21.87 -12.28
N THR A 303 8.68 -22.47 -12.93
CA THR A 303 7.28 -22.13 -12.70
C THR A 303 6.78 -22.53 -11.30
N PHE A 304 7.22 -23.66 -10.74
CA PHE A 304 6.93 -23.98 -9.34
C PHE A 304 7.61 -23.03 -8.35
N VAL A 305 8.83 -22.56 -8.61
CA VAL A 305 9.44 -21.49 -7.79
C VAL A 305 8.58 -20.22 -7.84
N LEU A 306 8.07 -19.84 -9.02
CA LEU A 306 7.13 -18.71 -9.15
C LEU A 306 5.79 -18.96 -8.44
N CYS A 307 5.24 -20.18 -8.43
CA CYS A 307 4.07 -20.52 -7.61
C CYS A 307 4.32 -20.21 -6.13
N GLY A 308 5.50 -20.57 -5.61
CA GLY A 308 5.93 -20.26 -4.25
C GLY A 308 5.97 -18.77 -3.96
N VAL A 309 6.61 -17.99 -4.84
CA VAL A 309 6.70 -16.52 -4.72
C VAL A 309 5.31 -15.86 -4.76
N PHE A 310 4.43 -16.27 -5.68
CA PHE A 310 3.09 -15.71 -5.78
C PHE A 310 2.16 -16.12 -4.64
N LEU A 311 2.34 -17.31 -4.04
CA LEU A 311 1.63 -17.69 -2.81
C LEU A 311 2.07 -16.84 -1.61
N VAL A 312 3.38 -16.58 -1.48
CA VAL A 312 3.90 -15.65 -0.45
C VAL A 312 3.33 -14.25 -0.66
N LEU A 313 3.32 -13.73 -1.89
CA LEU A 313 2.72 -12.43 -2.23
C LEU A 313 1.23 -12.38 -1.90
N HIS A 314 0.45 -13.41 -2.26
CA HIS A 314 -0.97 -13.50 -1.93
C HIS A 314 -1.20 -13.45 -0.40
N ASN A 315 -0.36 -14.15 0.36
CA ASN A 315 -0.44 -14.13 1.82
C ASN A 315 -0.09 -12.74 2.38
N VAL A 316 1.03 -12.11 1.95
CA VAL A 316 1.39 -10.75 2.37
C VAL A 316 0.26 -9.76 2.06
N VAL A 317 -0.28 -9.76 0.84
CA VAL A 317 -1.39 -8.86 0.44
C VAL A 317 -2.62 -9.07 1.33
N ALA A 318 -3.02 -10.32 1.56
CA ALA A 318 -4.19 -10.61 2.38
C ALA A 318 -3.96 -10.33 3.88
N ASP A 319 -2.72 -10.45 4.37
CA ASP A 319 -2.35 -10.09 5.75
C ASP A 319 -2.35 -8.56 5.92
N THR A 320 -1.77 -7.81 4.98
CA THR A 320 -1.82 -6.34 4.94
C THR A 320 -3.27 -5.85 4.93
N CYS A 321 -4.14 -6.43 4.11
CA CYS A 321 -5.55 -6.06 4.04
C CYS A 321 -6.30 -6.26 5.37
N VAL A 322 -6.06 -7.37 6.08
CA VAL A 322 -6.67 -7.59 7.41
C VAL A 322 -6.07 -6.66 8.45
N ALA A 323 -4.76 -6.42 8.41
CA ALA A 323 -4.09 -5.51 9.32
C ALA A 323 -4.54 -4.04 9.12
N MET A 324 -4.82 -3.62 7.89
CA MET A 324 -5.40 -2.31 7.59
C MET A 324 -6.82 -2.17 8.17
N ASP A 325 -7.65 -3.20 8.03
CA ASP A 325 -9.02 -3.23 8.58
C ASP A 325 -9.02 -3.17 10.12
N GLU A 326 -8.25 -4.04 10.77
CA GLU A 326 -8.12 -4.07 12.23
C GLU A 326 -7.53 -2.77 12.79
N TRP A 327 -6.58 -2.14 12.10
CA TRP A 327 -6.04 -0.83 12.47
C TRP A 327 -7.09 0.29 12.36
N VAL A 328 -7.88 0.30 11.29
CA VAL A 328 -9.00 1.23 11.10
C VAL A 328 -10.01 1.12 12.25
N GLN A 329 -10.29 -0.11 12.70
CA GLN A 329 -11.27 -0.40 13.76
C GLN A 329 -10.77 -0.09 15.19
N ASN A 330 -9.45 0.06 15.40
CA ASN A 330 -8.85 0.25 16.74
C ASN A 330 -8.02 1.55 16.86
N PRO A 331 -8.65 2.74 16.78
CA PRO A 331 -7.98 4.05 16.75
C PRO A 331 -6.91 4.33 17.82
N THR A 332 -7.09 3.77 19.01
CA THR A 332 -6.33 4.14 20.23
C THR A 332 -5.27 3.11 20.61
N ALA A 333 -5.18 1.99 19.89
CA ALA A 333 -4.24 0.93 20.19
C ALA A 333 -2.93 1.16 19.44
N LYS A 334 -1.78 1.02 20.13
CA LYS A 334 -0.48 1.04 19.46
C LYS A 334 -0.24 -0.29 18.73
N THR A 335 0.16 -0.22 17.48
CA THR A 335 0.33 -1.36 16.56
C THR A 335 1.65 -1.28 15.79
N ALA A 336 2.00 -2.35 15.08
CA ALA A 336 3.12 -2.34 14.14
C ALA A 336 2.85 -1.57 12.83
N MET A 337 1.61 -1.12 12.59
CA MET A 337 1.29 -0.30 11.40
C MET A 337 1.65 1.17 11.62
N ASP A 338 1.61 1.65 12.88
CA ASP A 338 1.92 3.03 13.25
C ASP A 338 3.38 3.41 12.94
N ASP A 339 4.29 2.44 13.00
CA ASP A 339 5.71 2.60 12.64
C ASP A 339 5.95 2.75 11.12
N ILE A 340 4.93 2.48 10.29
CA ILE A 340 5.00 2.44 8.82
C ILE A 340 4.19 3.59 8.17
N ILE A 341 3.10 4.01 8.81
CA ILE A 341 2.21 5.07 8.33
C ILE A 341 2.89 6.44 8.46
N PRO A 342 2.77 7.35 7.47
CA PRO A 342 3.25 8.73 7.57
C PRO A 342 2.29 9.60 8.42
N CYS A 343 1.99 9.17 9.64
CA CYS A 343 1.33 9.96 10.66
C CYS A 343 2.31 11.02 11.18
N VAL A 344 1.85 12.26 11.29
CA VAL A 344 2.59 13.29 12.04
C VAL A 344 2.46 12.94 13.52
N ASP A 345 3.54 13.06 14.30
CA ASP A 345 3.43 12.83 15.74
C ASP A 345 2.46 13.85 16.36
N ASN A 346 1.68 13.39 17.35
CA ASN A 346 0.61 14.19 17.95
C ASN A 346 1.12 15.56 18.46
N ALA A 347 2.36 15.63 18.98
CA ALA A 347 2.92 16.89 19.46
C ALA A 347 3.22 17.89 18.32
N THR A 348 3.79 17.44 17.20
CA THR A 348 4.02 18.29 16.00
C THR A 348 2.71 18.73 15.35
N ALA A 349 1.70 17.85 15.28
CA ALA A 349 0.38 18.19 14.74
C ALA A 349 -0.35 19.20 15.63
N GLN A 350 -0.39 18.95 16.95
CA GLN A 350 -0.99 19.84 17.94
C GLN A 350 -0.26 21.19 18.02
N GLU A 351 1.08 21.21 17.93
CA GLU A 351 1.83 22.47 17.78
C GLU A 351 1.35 23.22 16.53
N THR A 352 1.34 22.58 15.37
CA THR A 352 0.94 23.23 14.11
C THR A 352 -0.47 23.83 14.18
N LEU A 353 -1.44 23.08 14.72
CA LEU A 353 -2.81 23.55 14.94
C LEU A 353 -2.87 24.75 15.89
N LEU A 354 -2.25 24.65 17.08
CA LEU A 354 -2.19 25.74 18.07
C LEU A 354 -1.64 27.03 17.46
N ARG A 355 -0.60 26.91 16.66
CA ARG A 355 0.12 28.03 16.05
C ARG A 355 -0.72 28.73 14.98
N THR A 356 -1.47 27.99 14.17
CA THR A 356 -2.45 28.59 13.23
C THR A 356 -3.57 29.34 13.96
N LYS A 357 -4.09 28.81 15.09
CA LYS A 357 -5.05 29.53 15.94
C LYS A 357 -4.49 30.85 16.49
N ILE A 358 -3.24 30.84 16.98
CA ILE A 358 -2.55 32.06 17.48
C ILE A 358 -2.45 33.13 16.40
N VAL A 359 -2.01 32.77 15.19
CA VAL A 359 -1.86 33.71 14.06
C VAL A 359 -3.22 34.32 13.70
N SER A 360 -4.26 33.49 13.54
CA SER A 360 -5.62 33.98 13.25
C SER A 360 -6.17 34.89 14.36
N PHE A 361 -6.00 34.51 15.63
CA PHE A 361 -6.47 35.31 16.77
C PHE A 361 -5.79 36.69 16.81
N GLN A 362 -4.45 36.75 16.65
CA GLN A 362 -3.71 38.00 16.67
C GLN A 362 -4.02 38.88 15.46
N LEU A 363 -4.16 38.29 14.26
CA LEU A 363 -4.44 39.02 13.04
C LEU A 363 -5.85 39.67 13.07
N VAL A 364 -6.83 39.00 13.67
CA VAL A 364 -8.14 39.62 13.99
C VAL A 364 -7.96 40.77 14.98
N GLY A 365 -7.21 40.56 16.06
CA GLY A 365 -6.93 41.61 17.05
C GLY A 365 -6.24 42.86 16.50
N VAL A 366 -5.37 42.71 15.49
CA VAL A 366 -4.78 43.85 14.76
C VAL A 366 -5.86 44.61 13.98
N VAL A 367 -6.71 43.92 13.23
CA VAL A 367 -7.80 44.54 12.45
C VAL A 367 -8.78 45.28 13.38
N ASP A 368 -9.24 44.63 14.45
CA ASP A 368 -10.14 45.25 15.43
C ASP A 368 -9.48 46.43 16.14
N GLY A 369 -8.18 46.32 16.47
CA GLY A 369 -7.41 47.42 17.07
C GLY A 369 -7.41 48.68 16.20
N ILE A 370 -7.30 48.54 14.86
CA ILE A 370 -7.41 49.65 13.92
C ILE A 370 -8.87 50.15 13.81
N ILE A 371 -9.85 49.23 13.74
CA ILE A 371 -11.28 49.58 13.68
C ILE A 371 -11.68 50.42 14.90
N THR A 372 -11.37 49.98 16.12
CA THR A 372 -11.82 50.66 17.34
C THR A 372 -11.02 51.92 17.66
N ASN A 373 -9.68 51.89 17.51
CA ASN A 373 -8.83 52.99 17.96
C ASN A 373 -8.59 54.06 16.89
N ILE A 374 -8.70 53.71 15.60
CA ILE A 374 -8.49 54.63 14.48
C ILE A 374 -9.82 54.90 13.75
N SER A 375 -10.35 53.95 12.99
CA SER A 375 -11.48 54.21 12.08
C SER A 375 -12.77 54.67 12.77
N ASN A 376 -13.12 54.10 13.92
CA ASN A 376 -14.31 54.46 14.68
C ASN A 376 -14.08 55.63 15.65
N ARG A 377 -12.85 56.09 15.82
CA ARG A 377 -12.53 57.23 16.69
C ARG A 377 -12.64 58.53 15.90
N ASN A 378 -13.15 59.57 16.55
CA ASN A 378 -13.17 60.92 15.97
C ASN A 378 -11.98 61.70 16.54
N PHE A 379 -11.03 62.10 15.69
CA PHE A 379 -9.81 62.80 16.11
C PHE A 379 -9.92 64.32 15.94
N PRO A 380 -9.27 65.12 16.80
CA PRO A 380 -9.19 66.56 16.63
C PRO A 380 -8.39 66.92 15.35
N PRO A 381 -8.75 68.02 14.65
CA PRO A 381 -8.19 68.37 13.34
C PRO A 381 -6.70 68.75 13.35
N VAL A 382 -6.09 68.90 14.54
CA VAL A 382 -4.65 69.11 14.73
C VAL A 382 -3.83 67.85 14.40
N VAL A 383 -4.44 66.66 14.52
CA VAL A 383 -3.82 65.40 14.10
C VAL A 383 -3.96 65.25 12.58
N GLY A 384 -2.91 64.81 11.90
CA GLY A 384 -2.91 64.54 10.46
C GLY A 384 -3.10 63.05 10.10
N PRO A 385 -3.08 62.71 8.80
CA PRO A 385 -2.97 61.33 8.34
C PRO A 385 -1.67 60.65 8.84
N PRO A 386 -1.62 59.32 9.02
CA PRO A 386 -2.68 58.34 8.71
C PRO A 386 -3.75 58.20 9.81
N VAL A 387 -3.59 58.87 10.96
CA VAL A 387 -4.50 58.69 12.11
C VAL A 387 -5.82 59.46 11.93
N ASN A 388 -5.74 60.71 11.44
CA ASN A 388 -6.91 61.53 11.13
C ASN A 388 -6.94 61.89 9.64
N TYR A 389 -7.84 61.23 8.92
CA TYR A 389 -8.10 61.44 7.50
C TYR A 389 -9.54 61.89 7.22
N ASN A 390 -10.17 62.63 8.14
CA ASN A 390 -11.57 63.10 8.01
C ASN A 390 -12.61 61.96 8.02
N GLN A 391 -12.45 60.99 8.93
CA GLN A 391 -13.40 59.88 9.10
C GLN A 391 -14.80 60.38 9.45
N SER A 392 -15.83 59.87 8.77
CA SER A 392 -17.23 60.29 8.99
C SER A 392 -18.24 59.18 8.63
N GLY A 393 -19.48 59.30 9.11
CA GLY A 393 -20.52 58.30 8.88
C GLY A 393 -20.57 57.17 9.95
N PRO A 394 -21.31 56.08 9.67
CA PRO A 394 -21.60 55.02 10.63
C PRO A 394 -20.34 54.26 11.06
N LEU A 395 -20.33 53.72 12.28
CA LEU A 395 -19.21 52.96 12.82
C LEU A 395 -19.01 51.65 12.04
N VAL A 396 -17.75 51.36 11.72
CA VAL A 396 -17.33 50.09 11.10
C VAL A 396 -17.53 48.96 12.12
N PRO A 397 -18.28 47.89 11.80
CA PRO A 397 -18.44 46.77 12.70
C PRO A 397 -17.14 45.98 12.85
N SER A 398 -16.85 45.50 14.06
CA SER A 398 -15.66 44.71 14.37
C SER A 398 -15.69 43.33 13.70
N LEU A 399 -14.50 42.78 13.50
CA LEU A 399 -14.32 41.44 12.97
C LEU A 399 -14.61 40.40 14.05
N CYS A 400 -15.36 39.36 13.72
CA CYS A 400 -15.54 38.23 14.61
C CYS A 400 -14.25 37.42 14.72
N ASN A 401 -13.61 37.46 15.89
CA ASN A 401 -12.57 36.49 16.23
C ASN A 401 -13.22 35.12 16.46
N PRO A 402 -12.85 34.06 15.72
CA PRO A 402 -13.42 32.71 15.92
C PRO A 402 -12.94 32.04 17.21
N PHE A 403 -11.95 32.62 17.91
CA PHE A 403 -11.36 32.05 19.11
C PHE A 403 -11.46 32.99 20.32
N ASN A 404 -11.56 32.41 21.51
CA ASN A 404 -11.36 33.07 22.80
C ASN A 404 -9.85 33.29 23.08
N GLN A 405 -9.53 33.98 24.18
CA GLN A 405 -8.13 34.22 24.60
C GLN A 405 -7.36 32.93 24.95
N ASP A 406 -8.07 31.87 25.35
CA ASP A 406 -7.53 30.53 25.60
C ASP A 406 -7.48 29.65 24.33
N LEU A 407 -7.80 30.21 23.15
CA LEU A 407 -7.86 29.56 21.84
C LEU A 407 -8.95 28.48 21.70
N THR A 408 -9.91 28.44 22.63
CA THR A 408 -11.18 27.70 22.44
C THR A 408 -12.06 28.40 21.41
N ASP A 409 -12.90 27.64 20.71
CA ASP A 409 -13.76 28.18 19.65
C ASP A 409 -14.94 28.97 20.25
N ARG A 410 -15.28 30.13 19.67
CA ARG A 410 -16.41 30.97 20.14
C ARG A 410 -17.38 31.34 19.01
N PRO A 411 -18.68 31.47 19.29
CA PRO A 411 -19.63 32.11 18.37
C PRO A 411 -19.38 33.63 18.31
N CYS A 412 -19.69 34.24 17.17
CA CYS A 412 -19.62 35.69 17.00
C CYS A 412 -20.66 36.41 17.87
N ALA A 413 -20.26 37.52 18.49
CA ALA A 413 -21.16 38.36 19.27
C ALA A 413 -22.05 39.23 18.36
N ALA A 414 -23.16 39.73 18.91
CA ALA A 414 -24.05 40.63 18.19
C ALA A 414 -23.31 41.94 17.80
N GLY A 415 -23.28 42.24 16.50
CA GLY A 415 -22.56 43.39 15.93
C GLY A 415 -21.18 43.09 15.37
N GLU A 416 -20.62 41.90 15.63
CA GLU A 416 -19.40 41.42 14.95
C GLU A 416 -19.72 40.85 13.56
N VAL A 417 -18.77 40.96 12.62
CA VAL A 417 -18.91 40.39 11.26
C VAL A 417 -18.07 39.12 11.11
N HIS A 418 -18.68 38.02 10.65
CA HIS A 418 -17.96 36.78 10.40
C HIS A 418 -16.91 36.92 9.28
N LEU A 419 -15.77 36.22 9.43
CA LEU A 419 -14.61 36.23 8.51
C LEU A 419 -15.01 36.07 7.03
N SER A 420 -15.99 35.21 6.72
CA SER A 420 -16.43 34.98 5.34
C SER A 420 -17.07 36.19 4.66
N ASN A 421 -17.66 37.11 5.43
CA ASN A 421 -18.51 38.19 4.93
C ASN A 421 -17.94 39.59 5.22
N ALA A 422 -16.95 39.71 6.10
CA ALA A 422 -16.42 40.98 6.60
C ALA A 422 -15.96 41.94 5.48
N SER A 423 -15.21 41.44 4.49
CA SER A 423 -14.76 42.24 3.35
C SER A 423 -15.92 42.82 2.52
N GLN A 424 -17.02 42.08 2.36
CA GLN A 424 -18.20 42.57 1.65
C GLN A 424 -18.99 43.60 2.46
N VAL A 425 -19.07 43.45 3.78
CA VAL A 425 -19.72 44.42 4.67
C VAL A 425 -18.93 45.73 4.74
N TRP A 426 -17.61 45.67 4.87
CA TRP A 426 -16.76 46.85 5.01
C TRP A 426 -16.69 47.74 3.76
N LYS A 427 -17.05 47.23 2.56
CA LYS A 427 -17.19 48.05 1.34
C LYS A 427 -18.14 49.24 1.53
N GLY A 428 -19.18 49.11 2.37
CA GLY A 428 -20.12 50.18 2.68
C GLY A 428 -19.53 51.34 3.50
N TYR A 429 -18.28 51.21 3.97
CA TYR A 429 -17.62 52.17 4.86
C TYR A 429 -16.39 52.85 4.22
N ILE A 430 -16.09 52.54 2.95
CA ILE A 430 -14.96 53.12 2.20
C ILE A 430 -15.29 54.55 1.78
N CYS A 431 -14.38 55.49 2.06
CA CYS A 431 -14.45 56.84 1.50
C CYS A 431 -13.61 56.97 0.22
N GLN A 432 -13.96 57.92 -0.65
CA GLN A 432 -13.04 58.42 -1.67
C GLN A 432 -11.99 59.31 -1.02
N VAL A 433 -10.73 59.21 -1.47
CA VAL A 433 -9.59 59.94 -0.91
C VAL A 433 -9.06 61.00 -1.87
N SER A 434 -8.66 62.16 -1.32
CA SER A 434 -7.93 63.21 -2.03
C SER A 434 -6.47 62.80 -2.30
N ALA A 435 -5.78 63.57 -3.16
CA ALA A 435 -4.32 63.47 -3.34
C ALA A 435 -3.51 63.71 -2.04
N SER A 436 -4.14 64.26 -0.99
CA SER A 436 -3.57 64.44 0.34
C SER A 436 -3.97 63.34 1.35
N GLY A 437 -4.55 62.23 0.88
CA GLY A 437 -4.90 61.06 1.70
C GLY A 437 -6.07 61.28 2.66
N ARG A 438 -6.93 62.28 2.43
CA ARG A 438 -8.10 62.59 3.29
C ARG A 438 -9.40 62.18 2.61
N CYS A 439 -10.36 61.66 3.37
CA CYS A 439 -11.70 61.36 2.89
C CYS A 439 -12.41 62.63 2.37
N THR A 440 -12.89 62.57 1.13
CA THR A 440 -13.74 63.59 0.49
C THR A 440 -15.23 63.24 0.57
N THR A 441 -15.57 61.96 0.66
CA THR A 441 -16.94 61.45 0.89
C THR A 441 -17.10 60.91 2.31
N THR A 442 -18.34 60.68 2.72
CA THR A 442 -18.64 59.95 3.96
C THR A 442 -18.04 58.54 3.93
N GLY A 443 -17.37 58.15 5.01
CA GLY A 443 -16.72 56.86 5.17
C GLY A 443 -15.67 56.88 6.29
N ARG A 444 -15.35 55.69 6.81
CA ARG A 444 -14.40 55.48 7.94
C ARG A 444 -13.19 54.62 7.58
N LEU A 445 -13.11 54.14 6.34
CA LEU A 445 -11.97 53.39 5.81
C LEU A 445 -11.44 54.11 4.56
N THR A 446 -10.13 54.31 4.48
CA THR A 446 -9.48 54.61 3.18
C THR A 446 -9.41 53.33 2.34
N PRO A 447 -9.26 53.43 1.00
CA PRO A 447 -9.10 52.25 0.16
C PRO A 447 -7.90 51.37 0.57
N ASP A 448 -6.79 51.97 1.00
CA ASP A 448 -5.58 51.24 1.42
C ASP A 448 -5.80 50.46 2.72
N VAL A 449 -6.40 51.09 3.74
CA VAL A 449 -6.72 50.43 5.01
C VAL A 449 -7.73 49.31 4.78
N TYR A 450 -8.75 49.54 3.95
CA TYR A 450 -9.70 48.49 3.56
C TYR A 450 -9.00 47.30 2.87
N ASN A 451 -8.09 47.55 1.93
CA ASN A 451 -7.36 46.49 1.22
C ASN A 451 -6.46 45.68 2.16
N GLN A 452 -5.80 46.34 3.13
CA GLN A 452 -5.00 45.68 4.16
C GLN A 452 -5.87 44.84 5.10
N MET A 453 -6.99 45.38 5.59
CA MET A 453 -7.97 44.65 6.42
C MET A 453 -8.58 43.46 5.68
N ALA A 454 -8.94 43.61 4.40
CA ALA A 454 -9.47 42.53 3.58
C ALA A 454 -8.43 41.42 3.34
N SER A 455 -7.15 41.78 3.18
CA SER A 455 -6.05 40.82 3.09
C SER A 455 -5.86 40.04 4.40
N ALA A 456 -5.88 40.74 5.53
CA ALA A 456 -5.83 40.14 6.87
C ALA A 456 -6.99 39.17 7.12
N VAL A 457 -8.23 39.57 6.77
CA VAL A 457 -9.42 38.70 6.83
C VAL A 457 -9.27 37.45 5.98
N ASN A 458 -8.79 37.59 4.73
CA ASN A 458 -8.64 36.45 3.82
C ASN A 458 -7.63 35.40 4.37
N ILE A 459 -6.58 35.86 5.05
CA ILE A 459 -5.59 35.00 5.70
C ILE A 459 -6.18 34.31 6.93
N SER A 460 -6.82 35.06 7.83
CA SER A 460 -7.49 34.49 9.01
C SER A 460 -8.58 33.48 8.61
N TYR A 461 -9.34 33.77 7.55
CA TYR A 461 -10.32 32.86 6.96
C TYR A 461 -9.67 31.61 6.38
N GLY A 462 -8.56 31.75 5.64
CA GLY A 462 -7.79 30.61 5.12
C GLY A 462 -7.30 29.69 6.23
N LEU A 463 -6.58 30.24 7.22
CA LEU A 463 -6.07 29.47 8.36
C LEU A 463 -7.20 28.80 9.17
N TYR A 464 -8.31 29.50 9.40
CA TYR A 464 -9.50 28.93 10.03
C TYR A 464 -10.11 27.78 9.20
N ARG A 465 -10.21 27.96 7.87
CA ARG A 465 -10.79 26.97 6.95
C ARG A 465 -9.96 25.68 6.85
N TYR A 466 -8.63 25.76 7.00
CA TYR A 466 -7.76 24.59 7.06
C TYR A 466 -7.62 23.98 8.48
N GLY A 467 -8.19 24.60 9.51
CA GLY A 467 -8.19 24.08 10.89
C GLY A 467 -8.64 22.61 11.00
N PRO A 468 -9.79 22.21 10.44
CA PRO A 468 -10.25 20.82 10.47
C PRO A 468 -9.27 19.83 9.81
N PHE A 469 -8.62 20.21 8.70
CA PHE A 469 -7.61 19.38 8.05
C PHE A 469 -6.36 19.16 8.94
N LEU A 470 -5.99 20.15 9.75
CA LEU A 470 -4.89 20.00 10.72
C LEU A 470 -5.29 19.08 11.90
N VAL A 471 -6.58 19.01 12.24
CA VAL A 471 -7.12 18.02 13.20
C VAL A 471 -7.14 16.62 12.57
N ASP A 472 -7.55 16.48 11.31
CA ASP A 472 -7.53 15.19 10.58
C ASP A 472 -6.10 14.62 10.43
N LEU A 473 -5.09 15.49 10.39
CA LEU A 473 -3.67 15.13 10.44
C LEU A 473 -3.23 14.67 11.84
N GLN A 474 -3.77 15.26 12.91
CA GLN A 474 -3.47 14.92 14.30
C GLN A 474 -4.00 13.54 14.69
N ASP A 475 -5.26 13.25 14.34
CA ASP A 475 -5.93 11.98 14.67
C ASP A 475 -5.73 10.88 13.59
N CYS A 476 -4.90 11.18 12.58
CA CYS A 476 -4.69 10.37 11.37
C CYS A 476 -5.98 9.91 10.66
N ALA A 477 -7.06 10.68 10.78
CA ALA A 477 -8.35 10.41 10.16
C ALA A 477 -8.22 10.28 8.62
N PHE A 478 -7.33 11.06 7.99
CA PHE A 478 -7.06 10.97 6.55
C PHE A 478 -6.51 9.59 6.13
N VAL A 479 -5.62 9.00 6.94
CA VAL A 479 -5.09 7.64 6.70
C VAL A 479 -6.19 6.63 6.92
N ARG A 480 -6.95 6.77 8.01
CA ARG A 480 -8.05 5.84 8.36
C ARG A 480 -9.12 5.80 7.27
N GLN A 481 -9.50 6.94 6.71
CA GLN A 481 -10.40 6.99 5.56
C GLN A 481 -9.77 6.30 4.34
N THR A 482 -8.52 6.63 4.00
CA THR A 482 -7.80 6.03 2.86
C THR A 482 -7.70 4.50 2.99
N PHE A 483 -7.42 3.98 4.18
CA PHE A 483 -7.33 2.54 4.47
C PHE A 483 -8.71 1.87 4.49
N THR A 484 -9.75 2.57 4.95
CA THR A 484 -11.15 2.12 4.84
C THR A 484 -11.54 1.92 3.38
N ASP A 485 -11.18 2.88 2.51
CA ASP A 485 -11.48 2.81 1.08
C ASP A 485 -10.69 1.68 0.39
N ILE A 486 -9.40 1.50 0.72
CA ILE A 486 -8.55 0.41 0.23
C ILE A 486 -9.11 -0.95 0.65
N THR A 487 -9.42 -1.12 1.94
CA THR A 487 -9.93 -2.36 2.54
C THR A 487 -11.27 -2.77 1.91
N ASN A 488 -12.18 -1.82 1.73
CA ASN A 488 -13.50 -2.12 1.16
C ASN A 488 -13.49 -2.29 -0.36
N SER A 489 -12.75 -1.45 -1.10
CA SER A 489 -12.90 -1.35 -2.56
C SER A 489 -11.81 -2.08 -3.36
N TYR A 490 -10.62 -2.28 -2.79
CA TYR A 490 -9.44 -2.77 -3.52
C TYR A 490 -8.98 -4.14 -2.99
N CYS A 491 -8.88 -4.31 -1.67
CA CYS A 491 -8.42 -5.55 -1.03
C CYS A 491 -9.14 -6.85 -1.47
N PRO A 492 -10.48 -6.90 -1.64
CA PRO A 492 -11.17 -8.10 -2.12
C PRO A 492 -10.77 -8.48 -3.55
N LYS A 493 -10.46 -7.49 -4.40
CA LYS A 493 -10.02 -7.67 -5.79
C LYS A 493 -8.55 -8.08 -5.83
N LEU A 494 -7.68 -7.42 -5.06
CA LEU A 494 -6.26 -7.76 -4.91
C LEU A 494 -6.09 -9.22 -4.46
N ARG A 495 -6.81 -9.64 -3.41
CA ARG A 495 -6.81 -11.04 -2.93
C ARG A 495 -7.29 -12.03 -3.99
N ARG A 496 -8.39 -11.73 -4.70
CA ARG A 496 -8.95 -12.59 -5.75
C ARG A 496 -8.03 -12.74 -6.96
N TYR A 497 -7.40 -11.65 -7.42
CA TYR A 497 -6.57 -11.70 -8.63
C TYR A 497 -5.17 -12.25 -8.35
N THR A 498 -4.59 -12.01 -7.17
CA THR A 498 -3.38 -12.76 -6.73
C THR A 498 -3.65 -14.26 -6.60
N GLU A 499 -4.85 -14.65 -6.14
CA GLU A 499 -5.27 -16.05 -6.10
C GLU A 499 -5.35 -16.69 -7.50
N TRP A 500 -5.98 -15.99 -8.46
CA TRP A 500 -6.04 -16.45 -9.85
C TRP A 500 -4.66 -16.63 -10.49
N ILE A 501 -3.68 -15.80 -10.14
CA ILE A 501 -2.31 -15.91 -10.63
C ILE A 501 -1.66 -17.22 -10.17
N TYR A 502 -1.67 -17.52 -8.87
CA TYR A 502 -1.01 -18.75 -8.40
C TYR A 502 -1.77 -20.00 -8.88
N ILE A 503 -3.11 -19.94 -8.96
CA ILE A 503 -3.91 -21.05 -9.53
C ILE A 503 -3.54 -21.28 -11.00
N GLY A 504 -3.45 -20.22 -11.80
CA GLY A 504 -3.04 -20.29 -13.21
C GLY A 504 -1.64 -20.89 -13.38
N LEU A 505 -0.67 -20.44 -12.57
CA LEU A 505 0.69 -21.00 -12.53
C LEU A 505 0.67 -22.49 -12.16
N VAL A 506 0.01 -22.88 -11.06
CA VAL A 506 -0.07 -24.29 -10.62
C VAL A 506 -0.70 -25.18 -11.69
N MET A 507 -1.77 -24.73 -12.35
CA MET A 507 -2.42 -25.48 -13.43
C MET A 507 -1.48 -25.69 -14.62
N VAL A 508 -0.81 -24.64 -15.13
CA VAL A 508 0.09 -24.79 -16.28
C VAL A 508 1.35 -25.60 -15.93
N SER A 509 1.93 -25.40 -14.73
CA SER A 509 3.07 -26.20 -14.25
C SER A 509 2.71 -27.68 -14.17
N ALA A 510 1.59 -28.03 -13.55
CA ALA A 510 1.14 -29.41 -13.40
C ALA A 510 0.81 -30.06 -14.76
N ALA A 511 0.10 -29.35 -15.62
CA ALA A 511 -0.27 -29.84 -16.95
C ALA A 511 0.95 -30.08 -17.85
N VAL A 512 1.90 -29.14 -17.91
CA VAL A 512 3.13 -29.29 -18.70
C VAL A 512 4.00 -30.41 -18.13
N MET A 513 4.23 -30.44 -16.82
CA MET A 513 5.00 -31.49 -16.14
C MET A 513 4.51 -32.90 -16.47
N LEU A 514 3.20 -33.14 -16.38
CA LEU A 514 2.59 -34.42 -16.72
C LEU A 514 2.71 -34.69 -18.24
N SER A 515 2.55 -33.66 -19.08
CA SER A 515 2.77 -33.77 -20.53
C SER A 515 4.18 -34.25 -20.88
N LEU A 516 5.24 -33.77 -20.20
CA LEU A 516 6.62 -34.22 -20.43
C LEU A 516 6.78 -35.73 -20.21
N ILE A 517 6.19 -36.26 -19.14
CA ILE A 517 6.24 -37.70 -18.82
C ILE A 517 5.52 -38.50 -19.90
N PHE A 518 4.30 -38.09 -20.26
CA PHE A 518 3.50 -38.82 -21.25
C PHE A 518 4.02 -38.68 -22.68
N TRP A 519 4.73 -37.60 -23.05
CA TRP A 519 5.43 -37.51 -24.34
C TRP A 519 6.49 -38.61 -24.49
N VAL A 520 7.30 -38.85 -23.46
CA VAL A 520 8.33 -39.90 -23.48
C VAL A 520 7.70 -41.29 -23.58
N ILE A 521 6.61 -41.54 -22.84
CA ILE A 521 5.87 -42.81 -22.89
C ILE A 521 5.27 -43.04 -24.28
N TYR A 522 4.51 -42.07 -24.82
CA TYR A 522 3.84 -42.19 -26.11
C TYR A 522 4.85 -42.32 -27.27
N ALA A 523 5.91 -41.50 -27.28
CA ALA A 523 6.95 -41.56 -28.31
C ALA A 523 7.72 -42.88 -28.31
N ARG A 524 7.81 -43.57 -27.15
CA ARG A 524 8.36 -44.92 -27.04
C ARG A 524 7.38 -45.98 -27.53
N GLU A 525 6.14 -46.01 -27.03
CA GLU A 525 5.12 -47.00 -27.45
C GLU A 525 4.85 -46.93 -28.96
N ARG A 526 4.82 -45.72 -29.53
CA ARG A 526 4.71 -45.53 -30.98
C ARG A 526 5.87 -46.17 -31.74
N ARG A 527 7.11 -46.00 -31.27
CA ARG A 527 8.29 -46.59 -31.90
C ARG A 527 8.19 -48.11 -31.89
N HIS A 528 7.81 -48.71 -30.75
CA HIS A 528 7.55 -50.16 -30.68
C HIS A 528 6.47 -50.58 -31.69
N ARG A 529 5.34 -49.86 -31.79
CA ARG A 529 4.29 -50.14 -32.78
C ARG A 529 4.78 -50.14 -34.23
N VAL A 530 5.69 -49.22 -34.60
CA VAL A 530 6.26 -49.17 -35.96
C VAL A 530 7.20 -50.34 -36.20
N TYR A 531 8.13 -50.62 -35.29
CA TYR A 531 9.02 -51.77 -35.41
C TYR A 531 8.25 -53.11 -35.44
N THR A 532 7.28 -53.33 -34.54
CA THR A 532 6.52 -54.59 -34.54
C THR A 532 5.69 -54.77 -35.81
N LYS A 533 5.25 -53.68 -36.47
CA LYS A 533 4.63 -53.78 -37.80
C LYS A 533 5.64 -54.20 -38.88
N GLN A 534 6.82 -53.57 -38.91
CA GLN A 534 7.88 -53.87 -39.89
C GLN A 534 8.52 -55.26 -39.76
N PHE A 535 8.24 -55.99 -38.68
CA PHE A 535 8.72 -57.36 -38.42
C PHE A 535 7.58 -58.39 -38.32
N MET A 536 6.34 -58.02 -38.68
CA MET A 536 5.20 -58.94 -38.83
C MET A 536 4.62 -58.95 -40.27
N GLU A 537 5.26 -58.21 -41.18
CA GLU A 537 5.18 -58.30 -42.64
C GLU A 537 6.49 -58.92 -43.14
#